data_AF-A0A3A9F6I2-F1
#
_entry.id   AF-A0A3A9F6I2-F1
#
_cell.length_a   1.000
_cell.length_b   1.000
_cell.length_c   1.000
_cell.angle_alpha   90.00
_cell.angle_beta   90.00
_cell.angle_gamma   90.00
#
_symmetry.space_group_name_H-M   'P 1'
#
loop_
_entity.id
_entity.type
_entity.pdbx_description
1 polymer ?
#
loop_
_entity_poly.entity_id
_entity_poly.type
_entity_poly.pdbx_seq_one_letter_code
_entity_poly.pdbx_strand_id
1 'polypeptide(L)'
;MKRKAKTAAYIIVAAAILLFLFGWKVPVILKIESLHLPEGCETVYPVKVHVSDVYWLHIKGEKVIKCSLGYEAAKEYIEAHNTLEKLENIRIFPYGGMSDIAIYDAEYDEEFRERADQDCYIKIDYLRKI
;
A
#
# COMPACT_ATOMS: atom_id res chain seq x y z
N MET A 1 37.11 25.64 -7.56
CA MET A 1 36.39 24.58 -8.32
C MET A 1 36.45 23.20 -7.67
N LYS A 2 37.62 22.66 -7.28
CA LYS A 2 37.76 21.31 -6.69
C LYS A 2 36.86 21.01 -5.48
N ARG A 3 36.62 21.98 -4.58
CA ARG A 3 35.79 21.80 -3.37
C ARG A 3 34.30 21.64 -3.71
N LYS A 4 33.78 22.43 -4.65
CA LYS A 4 32.40 22.33 -5.15
C LYS A 4 32.14 21.00 -5.87
N ALA A 5 33.12 20.51 -6.64
CA ALA A 5 33.05 19.20 -7.29
C ALA A 5 33.00 18.04 -6.29
N LYS A 6 33.80 18.10 -5.22
CA LYS A 6 33.76 17.10 -4.12
C LYS A 6 32.41 17.11 -3.39
N THR A 7 31.87 18.29 -3.07
CA THR A 7 30.54 18.41 -2.45
C THR A 7 29.43 17.85 -3.34
N ALA A 8 29.46 18.14 -4.65
CA ALA A 8 28.49 17.57 -5.60
C ALA A 8 28.58 16.04 -5.66
N ALA A 9 29.79 15.47 -5.67
CA ALA A 9 29.98 14.03 -5.65
C ALA A 9 29.41 13.38 -4.38
N TYR A 10 29.61 13.98 -3.20
CA TYR A 10 29.02 13.48 -1.95
C TYR A 10 27.49 13.51 -1.98
N ILE A 11 26.88 14.56 -2.53
CA ILE A 11 25.41 14.66 -2.67
C ILE A 11 24.89 13.55 -3.58
N ILE A 12 25.54 13.30 -4.72
CA ILE A 12 25.15 12.25 -5.66
C ILE A 12 25.23 10.87 -4.99
N VAL A 13 26.32 10.58 -4.27
CA VAL A 13 26.49 9.31 -3.56
C VAL A 13 25.43 9.15 -2.48
N ALA A 14 25.17 10.20 -1.69
CA ALA A 14 24.12 10.17 -0.67
C ALA A 14 22.73 9.95 -1.28
N ALA A 15 22.41 10.62 -2.40
CA ALA A 15 21.16 10.43 -3.12
C ALA A 15 21.02 9.01 -3.68
N ALA A 16 22.09 8.44 -4.25
CA ALA A 16 22.09 7.07 -4.75
C ALA A 16 21.88 6.04 -3.63
N ILE A 17 22.49 6.25 -2.46
CA ILE A 17 22.28 5.40 -1.27
C ILE A 17 20.84 5.50 -0.79
N LEU A 18 20.27 6.71 -0.70
CA LEU A 18 18.87 6.90 -0.30
C LEU A 18 17.90 6.23 -1.28
N LEU A 19 18.15 6.36 -2.60
CA LEU A 19 17.37 5.67 -3.62
C LEU A 19 17.52 4.15 -3.53
N PHE A 20 18.70 3.64 -3.19
CA PHE A 20 18.87 2.20 -2.99
C PHE A 20 18.11 1.70 -1.75
N LEU A 21 18.19 2.42 -0.63
CA LEU A 21 17.56 2.04 0.63
C LEU A 21 16.03 2.14 0.61
N PHE A 22 15.47 3.14 -0.07
CA PHE A 22 14.03 3.43 -0.03
C PHE A 22 13.34 3.33 -1.39
N GLY A 23 14.08 3.49 -2.50
CA GLY A 23 13.51 3.51 -3.85
C GLY A 23 12.90 2.19 -4.28
N TRP A 24 13.30 1.07 -3.70
CA TRP A 24 12.70 -0.24 -4.00
C TRP A 24 11.22 -0.33 -3.58
N LYS A 25 10.74 0.53 -2.66
CA LYS A 25 9.33 0.60 -2.26
C LYS A 25 8.47 1.38 -3.27
N VAL A 26 9.07 2.28 -4.04
CA VAL A 26 8.37 3.22 -4.94
C VAL A 26 7.49 2.49 -5.96
N PRO A 27 7.93 1.40 -6.64
CA PRO A 27 7.07 0.68 -7.57
C PRO A 27 5.79 0.14 -6.92
N VAL A 28 5.88 -0.35 -5.69
CA VAL A 28 4.72 -0.89 -4.94
C VAL A 28 3.75 0.23 -4.57
N ILE A 29 4.29 1.37 -4.10
CA ILE A 29 3.49 2.55 -3.77
C ILE A 29 2.74 3.05 -5.01
N LEU A 30 3.44 3.22 -6.13
CA LEU A 30 2.81 3.65 -7.39
C LEU A 30 1.76 2.65 -7.88
N LYS A 31 1.99 1.35 -7.72
CA LYS A 31 1.03 0.32 -8.11
C LYS A 31 -0.30 0.50 -7.37
N ILE A 32 -0.27 0.66 -6.06
CA ILE A 32 -1.49 0.84 -5.25
C ILE A 32 -2.12 2.22 -5.48
N GLU A 33 -1.33 3.30 -5.48
CA GLU A 33 -1.87 4.68 -5.62
C GLU A 33 -2.42 4.99 -7.03
N SER A 34 -2.01 4.22 -8.04
CA SER A 34 -2.51 4.39 -9.42
C SER A 34 -3.80 3.60 -9.72
N LEU A 35 -4.34 2.88 -8.74
CA LEU A 35 -5.62 2.20 -8.87
C LEU A 35 -6.74 3.23 -9.04
N HIS A 36 -7.62 2.98 -10.00
CA HIS A 36 -8.85 3.72 -10.13
C HIS A 36 -9.81 3.28 -9.01
N LEU A 37 -10.02 4.17 -8.05
CA LEU A 37 -10.92 3.96 -6.92
C LEU A 37 -12.28 4.61 -7.21
N PRO A 38 -13.37 4.13 -6.59
CA PRO A 38 -14.64 4.83 -6.66
C PRO A 38 -14.53 6.28 -6.16
N GLU A 39 -15.38 7.15 -6.69
CA GLU A 39 -15.44 8.54 -6.22
C GLU A 39 -15.86 8.61 -4.75
N GLY A 40 -15.26 9.54 -4.01
CA GLY A 40 -15.56 9.75 -2.60
C GLY A 40 -14.91 8.75 -1.63
N CYS A 41 -14.05 7.84 -2.10
CA CYS A 41 -13.25 7.05 -1.17
C CYS A 41 -12.14 7.92 -0.52
N GLU A 42 -11.97 7.78 0.79
CA GLU A 42 -10.98 8.48 1.59
C GLU A 42 -9.83 7.54 1.97
N THR A 43 -8.60 8.06 2.05
CA THR A 43 -7.47 7.27 2.57
C THR A 43 -7.47 7.36 4.10
N VAL A 44 -7.63 6.21 4.75
CA VAL A 44 -7.57 6.07 6.22
C VAL A 44 -6.13 5.82 6.65
N TYR A 45 -5.49 4.82 6.03
CA TYR A 45 -4.09 4.51 6.23
C TYR A 45 -3.33 4.54 4.90
N PRO A 46 -2.26 5.34 4.79
CA PRO A 46 -1.50 5.47 3.54
C PRO A 46 -0.75 4.18 3.21
N VAL A 47 -0.25 4.06 1.98
CA VAL A 47 0.52 2.88 1.58
C VAL A 47 1.76 2.72 2.46
N LYS A 48 1.89 1.55 3.09
CA LYS A 48 3.10 1.12 3.79
C LYS A 48 3.62 -0.18 3.16
N VAL A 49 4.94 -0.28 3.04
CA VAL A 49 5.60 -1.39 2.33
C VAL A 49 6.72 -1.97 3.19
N HIS A 50 6.75 -3.30 3.30
CA HIS A 50 7.83 -4.04 3.94
C HIS A 50 8.10 -5.36 3.21
N VAL A 51 9.22 -5.99 3.57
CA VAL A 51 9.50 -7.40 3.26
C VAL A 51 9.03 -8.22 4.46
N SER A 52 8.45 -9.37 4.21
CA SER A 52 8.07 -10.35 5.23
C SER A 52 8.50 -11.73 4.76
N ASP A 53 8.84 -12.59 5.71
CA ASP A 53 9.11 -14.01 5.52
C ASP A 53 8.03 -14.91 6.14
N VAL A 54 6.97 -14.30 6.71
CA VAL A 54 5.80 -15.02 7.21
C VAL A 54 5.19 -15.80 6.04
N TYR A 55 5.10 -17.12 6.21
CA TYR A 55 4.78 -18.12 5.18
C TYR A 55 5.81 -18.27 4.04
N TRP A 56 6.32 -17.19 3.45
CA TRP A 56 7.40 -17.19 2.45
C TRP A 56 8.04 -15.81 2.31
N LEU A 57 9.23 -15.69 1.71
CA LEU A 57 9.84 -14.38 1.46
C LEU A 57 9.05 -13.60 0.38
N HIS A 58 8.48 -12.45 0.76
CA HIS A 58 7.68 -11.62 -0.13
C HIS A 58 7.75 -10.13 0.21
N ILE A 59 7.39 -9.32 -0.78
CA ILE A 59 7.10 -7.90 -0.60
C ILE A 59 5.60 -7.76 -0.34
N LYS A 60 5.26 -7.06 0.74
CA LYS A 60 3.89 -6.66 1.03
C LYS A 60 3.77 -5.13 1.03
N GLY A 61 2.76 -4.64 0.33
CA GLY A 61 2.24 -3.28 0.44
C GLY A 61 0.82 -3.31 0.95
N GLU A 62 0.42 -2.35 1.77
CA GLU A 62 -0.95 -2.28 2.30
C GLU A 62 -1.40 -0.81 2.37
N LYS A 63 -2.65 -0.57 1.93
CA LYS A 63 -3.38 0.70 2.08
C LYS A 63 -4.77 0.40 2.62
N VAL A 64 -5.29 1.27 3.47
CA VAL A 64 -6.68 1.18 3.92
C VAL A 64 -7.42 2.44 3.48
N ILE A 65 -8.54 2.21 2.81
CA ILE A 65 -9.45 3.27 2.38
C ILE A 65 -10.80 3.08 3.04
N LYS A 66 -11.56 4.16 3.15
CA LYS A 66 -12.97 4.15 3.50
C LYS A 66 -13.77 4.53 2.27
N CYS A 67 -14.76 3.74 1.89
CA CYS A 67 -15.61 4.05 0.76
C CYS A 67 -17.08 3.82 1.08
N SER A 68 -17.91 4.84 0.83
CA SER A 68 -19.35 4.83 1.17
C SER A 68 -20.16 3.78 0.41
N LEU A 69 -19.61 3.21 -0.66
CA LEU A 69 -20.23 2.12 -1.42
C LEU A 69 -20.22 0.78 -0.65
N GLY A 70 -19.42 0.66 0.42
CA GLY A 70 -19.17 -0.61 1.08
C GLY A 70 -18.18 -1.49 0.32
N TYR A 71 -17.71 -2.54 0.99
CA TYR A 71 -16.66 -3.44 0.48
C TYR A 71 -16.98 -4.06 -0.89
N GLU A 72 -18.13 -4.72 -1.04
CA GLU A 72 -18.43 -5.52 -2.23
C GLU A 72 -18.50 -4.64 -3.50
N ALA A 73 -19.26 -3.55 -3.43
CA ALA A 73 -19.41 -2.63 -4.57
C ALA A 73 -18.11 -1.91 -4.91
N ALA A 74 -17.31 -1.53 -3.90
CA ALA A 74 -16.00 -0.93 -4.14
C ALA A 74 -15.02 -1.93 -4.78
N LYS A 75 -15.02 -3.19 -4.33
CA LYS A 75 -14.20 -4.25 -4.92
C LYS A 75 -14.57 -4.49 -6.38
N GLU A 76 -15.86 -4.66 -6.68
CA GLU A 76 -16.35 -4.84 -8.05
C GLU A 76 -15.94 -3.66 -8.94
N TYR A 77 -16.10 -2.42 -8.45
CA TYR A 77 -15.68 -1.24 -9.17
C TYR A 77 -14.19 -1.26 -9.50
N ILE A 78 -13.32 -1.51 -8.51
CA ILE A 78 -11.87 -1.52 -8.70
C ILE A 78 -11.46 -2.61 -9.68
N GLU A 79 -12.06 -3.80 -9.58
CA GLU A 79 -11.81 -4.93 -10.49
C GLU A 79 -12.26 -4.62 -11.93
N ALA A 80 -13.37 -3.90 -12.11
CA ALA A 80 -13.92 -3.56 -13.42
C ALA A 80 -13.24 -2.35 -14.10
N HIS A 81 -12.70 -1.41 -13.33
CA HIS A 81 -12.18 -0.14 -13.85
C HIS A 81 -10.64 -0.06 -13.90
N ASN A 82 -9.96 -1.16 -13.60
CA ASN A 82 -8.51 -1.27 -13.70
C ASN A 82 -8.12 -2.40 -14.67
N THR A 83 -6.98 -2.24 -15.34
CA THR A 83 -6.47 -3.30 -16.21
C THR A 83 -5.96 -4.49 -15.38
N LEU A 84 -5.96 -5.68 -15.97
CA LEU A 84 -5.38 -6.87 -15.33
C LEU A 84 -3.93 -6.65 -14.89
N GLU A 85 -3.15 -5.91 -15.67
CA GLU A 85 -1.79 -5.52 -15.29
C GLU A 85 -1.77 -4.68 -14.01
N LYS A 86 -2.63 -3.66 -13.88
CA LYS A 86 -2.72 -2.86 -12.64
C LYS A 86 -3.16 -3.68 -11.43
N LEU A 87 -4.01 -4.68 -11.64
CA LEU A 87 -4.49 -5.58 -10.59
C LEU A 87 -3.52 -6.72 -10.27
N GLU A 88 -2.44 -6.88 -11.04
CA GLU A 88 -1.46 -7.92 -10.80
C GLU A 88 -0.83 -7.78 -9.39
N ASN A 89 -0.88 -8.87 -8.62
CA ASN A 89 -0.46 -8.94 -7.21
C ASN A 89 -1.31 -8.09 -6.25
N ILE A 90 -2.40 -7.48 -6.70
CA ILE A 90 -3.34 -6.74 -5.84
C ILE A 90 -4.39 -7.70 -5.29
N ARG A 91 -4.75 -7.51 -4.03
CA ARG A 91 -5.89 -8.18 -3.39
C ARG A 91 -6.71 -7.14 -2.62
N ILE A 92 -8.03 -7.29 -2.65
CA ILE A 92 -8.98 -6.33 -2.06
C ILE A 92 -9.83 -7.09 -1.05
N PHE A 93 -9.78 -6.63 0.20
CA PHE A 93 -10.43 -7.29 1.34
C PHE A 93 -11.13 -6.27 2.24
N PRO A 94 -12.12 -6.68 3.06
CA PRO A 94 -12.58 -5.83 4.14
C PRO A 94 -11.44 -5.59 5.14
N TYR A 95 -11.38 -4.37 5.68
CA TYR A 95 -10.54 -4.07 6.84
C TYR A 95 -11.22 -4.65 8.09
N GLY A 96 -10.50 -5.41 8.92
CA GLY A 96 -11.10 -6.11 10.08
C GLY A 96 -10.89 -7.63 10.11
N GLY A 97 -10.52 -8.26 8.99
CA GLY A 97 -10.19 -9.69 8.96
C GLY A 97 -8.83 -9.99 9.60
N MET A 98 -8.77 -11.05 10.42
CA MET A 98 -7.52 -11.56 11.00
C MET A 98 -6.55 -11.94 9.88
N SER A 99 -5.33 -11.41 9.94
CA SER A 99 -4.30 -11.69 8.95
C SER A 99 -2.93 -11.66 9.62
N ASP A 100 -2.26 -12.80 9.63
CA ASP A 100 -0.89 -12.95 10.20
C ASP A 100 0.16 -12.09 9.48
N ILE A 101 -0.23 -11.48 8.36
CA ILE A 101 0.61 -10.63 7.53
C ILE A 101 0.06 -9.21 7.42
N ALA A 102 -0.86 -8.77 8.28
CA ALA A 102 -1.37 -7.39 8.26
C ALA A 102 -0.25 -6.38 8.57
N ILE A 103 -0.28 -5.22 7.89
CA ILE A 103 0.56 -4.08 8.28
C ILE A 103 -0.20 -3.19 9.27
N TYR A 104 -1.44 -2.88 8.92
CA TYR A 104 -2.41 -2.18 9.74
C TYR A 104 -3.33 -3.24 10.32
N ASP A 105 -3.09 -3.57 11.58
CA ASP A 105 -3.85 -4.59 12.25
C ASP A 105 -5.11 -4.00 12.88
N ALA A 106 -6.25 -4.32 12.28
CA ALA A 106 -7.56 -3.88 12.74
C ALA A 106 -7.94 -4.46 14.11
N GLU A 107 -7.30 -5.56 14.55
CA GLU A 107 -7.54 -6.12 15.88
C GLU A 107 -7.10 -5.15 17.00
N TYR A 108 -6.05 -4.38 16.73
CA TYR A 108 -5.47 -3.39 17.64
C TYR A 108 -5.87 -1.94 17.29
N ASP A 109 -6.77 -1.74 16.34
CA ASP A 109 -7.32 -0.42 15.98
C ASP A 109 -8.65 -0.19 16.73
N GLU A 110 -8.55 0.35 17.95
CA GLU A 110 -9.72 0.61 18.80
C GLU A 110 -10.71 1.56 18.14
N GLU A 111 -10.22 2.61 17.47
CA GLU A 111 -11.08 3.59 16.79
C GLU A 111 -11.87 2.94 15.66
N PHE A 112 -11.26 2.04 14.89
CA PHE A 112 -11.98 1.27 13.88
C PHE A 112 -13.01 0.33 14.50
N ARG A 113 -12.66 -0.34 15.60
CA ARG A 113 -13.53 -1.32 16.27
C ARG A 113 -14.80 -0.71 16.88
N GLU A 114 -14.76 0.56 17.26
CA GLU A 114 -15.92 1.28 17.80
C GLU A 114 -16.84 1.87 16.71
N ARG A 115 -16.42 1.87 15.45
CA ARG A 115 -17.21 2.45 14.36
C ARG A 115 -18.35 1.54 13.92
N ALA A 116 -19.47 2.15 13.56
CA ALA A 116 -20.65 1.45 13.06
C ALA A 116 -20.57 1.10 11.56
N ASP A 117 -19.67 1.74 10.82
CA ASP A 117 -19.52 1.66 9.35
C ASP A 117 -18.27 0.88 8.92
N GLN A 118 -17.93 -0.18 9.66
CA GLN A 118 -16.74 -1.01 9.41
C GLN A 118 -16.73 -1.65 8.02
N ASP A 119 -17.91 -1.97 7.48
CA ASP A 119 -18.11 -2.54 6.15
C ASP A 119 -17.67 -1.60 5.00
N CYS A 120 -17.51 -0.32 5.30
CA CYS A 120 -17.01 0.69 4.37
C CYS A 120 -15.47 0.75 4.33
N TYR A 121 -14.77 0.07 5.23
CA TYR A 121 -13.32 0.08 5.28
C TYR A 121 -12.74 -1.08 4.49
N ILE A 122 -11.86 -0.75 3.54
CA ILE A 122 -11.34 -1.67 2.55
C ILE A 122 -9.82 -1.65 2.63
N LYS A 123 -9.25 -2.83 2.74
CA LYS A 123 -7.81 -3.09 2.66
C LYS A 123 -7.43 -3.45 1.23
N ILE A 124 -6.46 -2.74 0.68
CA ILE A 124 -5.83 -3.02 -0.59
C ILE A 124 -4.40 -3.51 -0.31
N ASP A 125 -4.18 -4.79 -0.57
CA ASP A 125 -2.90 -5.46 -0.42
C ASP A 125 -2.19 -5.58 -1.77
N TYR A 126 -0.89 -5.29 -1.79
CA TYR A 126 0.03 -5.76 -2.82
C TYR A 126 0.87 -6.91 -2.24
N LEU A 127 0.89 -8.07 -2.90
CA LEU A 127 1.62 -9.24 -2.43
C LEU A 127 2.41 -9.91 -3.55
N ARG A 128 3.74 -9.75 -3.55
CA ARG A 128 4.62 -10.36 -4.56
C ARG A 128 5.73 -11.17 -3.91
N LYS A 129 5.86 -12.43 -4.28
CA LYS A 129 6.97 -13.30 -3.88
C LYS A 129 8.30 -12.77 -4.43
N ILE A 130 9.38 -12.86 -3.64
CA ILE A 130 10.75 -12.51 -4.04
C ILE A 130 11.44 -13.74 -4.62
#